data_AF-A0A4U3AVX3-F1
#
_entry.id   AF-A0A4U3AVX3-F1
#
_cell.length_a   1.000
_cell.length_b   1.000
_cell.length_c   1.000
_cell.angle_alpha   90.00
_cell.angle_beta   90.00
_cell.angle_gamma   90.00
#
_symmetry.space_group_name_H-M   'P 1'
#
loop_
_entity.id
_entity.type
_entity.pdbx_description
1 polymer ?
#
loop_
_entity_poly.entity_id
_entity_poly.type
_entity_poly.pdbx_seq_one_letter_code
_entity_poly.pdbx_strand_id
1 'polypeptide(L)'
;KNAQLFVLEVHDLYYRERPFLDRIELMNVEKNVNTYDVLVKAQYKDKEKPNKELSRLESNVTYVTCNLVKEGPMQDELFRTALHQIIHGDKIVQELGGERGEVAKKLILANERKIEIKEEIECLVKRSTYHHEVLQLYTFTGQDHVEDAQWIQKECAKYGIRVENNF
;
A
#
# COMPACT_ATOMS: atom_id res chain seq x y z
N LYS A 1 15.33 -19.76 -17.09
CA LYS A 1 15.43 -18.32 -17.41
C LYS A 1 16.31 -17.70 -16.34
N ASN A 2 17.36 -16.97 -16.71
CA ASN A 2 18.38 -16.48 -15.78
C ASN A 2 17.73 -15.60 -14.71
N ALA A 3 17.84 -15.99 -13.44
CA ALA A 3 17.54 -15.11 -12.33
C ALA A 3 18.38 -13.83 -12.50
N GLN A 4 17.75 -12.66 -12.38
CA GLN A 4 18.50 -11.41 -12.34
C GLN A 4 19.25 -11.39 -11.01
N LEU A 5 20.55 -11.68 -11.09
CA LEU A 5 21.46 -11.72 -9.95
C LEU A 5 22.18 -10.38 -9.86
N PHE A 6 22.02 -9.71 -8.73
CA PHE A 6 22.76 -8.50 -8.41
C PHE A 6 23.80 -8.83 -7.34
N VAL A 7 25.08 -8.69 -7.69
CA VAL A 7 26.21 -9.08 -6.86
C VAL A 7 26.90 -7.83 -6.32
N LEU A 8 27.08 -7.79 -5.00
CA LEU A 8 27.89 -6.81 -4.30
C LEU A 8 29.13 -7.52 -3.75
N GLU A 9 30.31 -7.05 -4.12
CA GLU A 9 31.60 -7.57 -3.63
C GLU A 9 32.31 -6.54 -2.75
N VAL A 10 33.21 -7.01 -1.90
CA VAL A 10 33.98 -6.15 -1.00
C VAL A 10 34.78 -5.11 -1.80
N HIS A 11 34.73 -3.87 -1.33
CA HIS A 11 35.59 -2.80 -1.85
C HIS A 11 36.80 -2.62 -0.92
N ASP A 12 37.92 -3.25 -1.25
CA ASP A 12 39.12 -3.26 -0.40
C ASP A 12 39.74 -1.87 -0.16
N LEU A 13 39.46 -0.89 -1.02
CA LEU A 13 39.95 0.49 -0.87
C LEU A 13 38.95 1.39 -0.11
N TYR A 14 37.88 0.85 0.43
CA TYR A 14 36.94 1.62 1.24
C TYR A 14 37.63 2.13 2.51
N TYR A 15 37.67 3.44 2.67
CA TYR A 15 38.54 4.15 3.61
C TYR A 15 38.24 3.95 5.11
N ARG A 16 37.15 3.26 5.46
CA ARG A 16 36.77 3.00 6.85
C ARG A 16 37.04 1.54 7.20
N GLU A 17 36.02 0.84 7.66
CA GLU A 17 36.11 -0.55 8.06
C GLU A 17 35.79 -1.44 6.87
N ARG A 18 36.55 -2.53 6.75
CA ARG A 18 36.27 -3.57 5.77
C ARG A 18 34.94 -4.25 6.13
N PRO A 19 34.01 -4.41 5.19
CA PRO A 19 32.83 -5.24 5.38
C PRO A 19 33.18 -6.64 5.91
N PHE A 20 32.34 -7.16 6.81
CA PHE A 20 32.49 -8.52 7.36
C PHE A 20 32.19 -9.62 6.33
N LEU A 21 31.43 -9.30 5.28
CA LEU A 21 31.07 -10.20 4.19
C LEU A 21 31.81 -9.80 2.93
N ASP A 22 32.41 -10.78 2.26
CA ASP A 22 33.16 -10.57 1.02
C ASP A 22 32.24 -10.41 -0.19
N ARG A 23 31.03 -10.99 -0.11
CA ARG A 23 30.08 -11.04 -1.20
C ARG A 23 28.64 -11.15 -0.69
N ILE A 24 27.74 -10.37 -1.29
CA ILE A 24 26.30 -10.44 -1.09
C ILE A 24 25.66 -10.63 -2.46
N GLU A 25 24.81 -11.65 -2.57
CA GLU A 25 24.08 -11.98 -3.79
C GLU A 25 22.59 -11.71 -3.58
N LEU A 26 22.04 -10.72 -4.29
CA LEU A 26 20.61 -10.43 -4.31
C LEU A 26 20.00 -11.09 -5.55
N MET A 27 19.15 -12.10 -5.32
CA MET A 27 18.51 -12.86 -6.38
C MET A 27 17.06 -12.40 -6.56
N ASN A 28 16.71 -11.97 -7.77
CA ASN A 28 15.30 -11.78 -8.13
C ASN A 28 14.67 -13.16 -8.43
N VAL A 29 13.88 -13.66 -7.49
CA VAL A 29 13.11 -14.90 -7.64
C VAL A 29 11.65 -14.59 -7.96
N GLU A 30 10.99 -15.43 -8.75
CA GLU A 30 9.57 -15.26 -9.06
C GLU A 30 8.72 -15.45 -7.77
N LYS A 31 7.69 -14.61 -7.59
CA LYS A 31 6.84 -14.43 -6.38
C LYS A 31 6.28 -15.72 -5.73
N ASN A 32 6.26 -16.85 -6.43
CA ASN A 32 5.70 -18.12 -5.94
C ASN A 32 6.72 -19.01 -5.22
N VAL A 33 7.96 -18.55 -5.06
CA VAL A 33 8.94 -19.24 -4.24
C VAL A 33 8.85 -18.64 -2.84
N ASN A 34 8.52 -19.44 -1.84
CA ASN A 34 8.69 -19.04 -0.45
C ASN A 34 10.21 -18.83 -0.22
N THR A 35 10.68 -17.60 -0.41
CA THR A 35 12.10 -17.27 -0.62
C THR A 35 12.96 -17.64 0.58
N TYR A 36 12.35 -17.67 1.76
CA TYR A 36 12.96 -18.10 3.02
C TYR A 36 13.26 -19.60 3.07
N ASP A 37 12.50 -20.42 2.33
CA ASP A 37 12.58 -21.87 2.43
C ASP A 37 13.70 -22.47 1.56
N VAL A 38 14.05 -21.86 0.42
CA VAL A 38 14.92 -22.52 -0.58
C VAL A 38 16.37 -22.65 -0.12
N LEU A 39 16.92 -21.65 0.59
CA LEU A 39 18.32 -21.67 1.03
C LEU A 39 18.51 -22.29 2.42
N VAL A 40 17.56 -22.09 3.34
CA VAL A 40 17.68 -22.57 4.73
C VAL A 40 17.37 -24.08 4.84
N LYS A 41 16.36 -24.61 4.13
CA LYS A 41 16.04 -26.06 4.15
C LYS A 41 17.09 -26.91 3.44
N ALA A 42 17.83 -26.33 2.47
CA ALA A 42 18.90 -27.05 1.77
C ALA A 42 20.12 -27.31 2.67
N GLN A 43 20.40 -26.43 3.64
CA GLN A 43 21.59 -26.51 4.49
C GLN A 43 21.34 -27.08 5.90
N TYR A 44 20.12 -26.98 6.42
CA TYR A 44 19.80 -27.37 7.80
C TYR A 44 18.57 -28.28 7.84
N LYS A 45 18.74 -29.55 7.46
CA LYS A 45 17.66 -30.56 7.49
C LYS A 45 17.15 -30.90 8.90
N ASP A 46 17.94 -30.63 9.95
CA ASP A 46 17.68 -31.15 11.32
C ASP A 46 17.60 -30.09 12.44
N LYS A 47 17.26 -28.83 12.14
CA LYS A 47 17.06 -27.81 13.19
C LYS A 47 15.62 -27.28 13.19
N GLU A 48 14.89 -27.55 14.27
CA GLU A 48 13.45 -27.22 14.41
C GLU A 48 13.10 -25.73 14.43
N LYS A 49 14.07 -24.81 14.45
CA LYS A 49 13.95 -23.37 14.08
C LYS A 49 15.26 -22.66 14.47
N PRO A 50 16.27 -22.60 13.60
CA PRO A 50 17.55 -21.96 13.95
C PRO A 50 17.50 -20.43 13.97
N ASN A 51 16.44 -19.79 13.45
CA ASN A 51 16.46 -18.38 13.11
C ASN A 51 15.40 -17.57 13.86
N LYS A 52 15.80 -16.39 14.36
CA LYS A 52 14.89 -15.39 14.90
C LYS A 52 14.35 -14.52 13.77
N GLU A 53 13.05 -14.62 13.51
CA GLU A 53 12.36 -13.70 12.62
C GLU A 53 12.21 -12.35 13.33
N LEU A 54 12.60 -11.27 12.64
CA LEU A 54 12.45 -9.90 13.13
C LEU A 54 11.43 -9.21 12.25
N SER A 55 10.22 -9.02 12.78
CA SER A 55 9.24 -8.11 12.18
C SER A 55 9.46 -6.71 12.74
N ARG A 56 9.38 -5.70 11.87
CA ARG A 56 9.39 -4.29 12.26
C ARG A 56 8.29 -3.60 11.48
N LEU A 57 7.49 -2.79 12.18
CA LEU A 57 6.55 -1.90 11.53
C LEU A 57 7.34 -0.93 10.64
N GLU A 58 7.11 -0.99 9.34
CA GLU A 58 7.67 -0.01 8.41
C GLU A 58 6.97 1.34 8.61
N SER A 59 7.72 2.43 8.49
CA SER A 59 7.17 3.79 8.56
C SER A 59 6.67 4.26 7.19
N ASN A 60 5.97 3.39 6.47
CA ASN A 60 5.35 3.70 5.19
C ASN A 60 3.88 4.11 5.39
N VAL A 61 3.32 4.83 4.42
CA VAL A 61 1.92 5.24 4.42
C VAL A 61 1.33 4.96 3.05
N THR A 62 0.22 4.23 3.03
CA THR A 62 -0.62 4.07 1.84
C THR A 62 -1.69 5.15 1.84
N TYR A 63 -1.90 5.80 0.70
CA TYR A 63 -2.86 6.89 0.57
C TYR A 63 -3.50 6.91 -0.82
N VAL A 64 -4.69 7.49 -0.91
CA VAL A 64 -5.39 7.73 -2.17
C VAL A 64 -5.17 9.18 -2.58
N THR A 65 -4.77 9.40 -3.83
CA THR A 65 -4.59 10.74 -4.40
C THR A 65 -5.75 11.12 -5.32
N CYS A 66 -6.25 12.34 -5.17
CA CYS A 66 -7.24 12.91 -6.09
C CYS A 66 -6.54 13.85 -7.09
N ASN A 67 -6.75 13.65 -8.39
CA ASN A 67 -6.20 14.52 -9.43
C ASN A 67 -7.08 15.78 -9.59
N LEU A 68 -6.59 16.92 -9.09
CA LEU A 68 -7.30 18.21 -9.15
C LEU A 68 -7.10 18.97 -10.47
N VAL A 69 -6.15 18.56 -11.30
CA VAL A 69 -5.87 19.22 -12.59
C VAL A 69 -6.89 18.81 -13.64
N LYS A 70 -7.38 17.56 -13.57
CA LYS A 70 -8.39 17.05 -14.48
C LYS A 70 -9.76 17.65 -14.14
N GLU A 71 -10.45 18.17 -15.14
CA GLU A 71 -11.86 18.57 -14.99
C GLU A 71 -12.70 17.37 -14.55
N GLY A 72 -13.54 17.59 -13.54
CA GLY A 72 -14.41 16.56 -13.00
C GLY A 72 -14.68 16.71 -11.51
N PRO A 73 -15.27 15.67 -10.88
CA PRO A 73 -15.82 15.75 -9.53
C PRO A 73 -14.72 15.81 -8.48
N MET A 74 -13.50 15.40 -8.83
CA MET A 74 -12.32 15.51 -7.96
C MET A 74 -11.96 16.95 -7.62
N GLN A 75 -12.34 17.93 -8.44
CA GLN A 75 -12.12 19.35 -8.14
C GLN A 75 -13.05 19.89 -7.06
N ASP A 76 -14.20 19.24 -6.84
CA ASP A 76 -15.14 19.63 -5.80
C ASP A 76 -14.73 19.13 -4.41
N GLU A 77 -14.61 20.05 -3.47
CA GLU A 77 -14.28 19.76 -2.09
C GLU A 77 -15.36 18.94 -1.37
N LEU A 78 -16.65 19.14 -1.67
CA LEU A 78 -17.72 18.36 -1.07
C LEU A 78 -17.62 16.89 -1.47
N PHE A 79 -17.30 16.63 -2.74
CA PHE A 79 -17.11 15.27 -3.23
C PHE A 79 -15.89 14.61 -2.59
N ARG A 80 -14.76 15.30 -2.51
CA ARG A 80 -13.57 14.79 -1.83
C ARG A 80 -13.82 14.52 -0.34
N THR A 81 -14.63 15.36 0.30
CA THR A 81 -15.03 15.19 1.70
C THR A 81 -15.88 13.93 1.87
N ALA A 82 -16.82 13.66 0.96
CA ALA A 82 -17.58 12.42 0.94
C ALA A 82 -16.67 11.20 0.74
N LEU A 83 -15.74 11.24 -0.23
CA LEU A 83 -14.79 10.15 -0.47
C LEU A 83 -13.91 9.86 0.75
N HIS A 84 -13.46 10.90 1.46
CA HIS A 84 -12.68 10.73 2.70
C HIS A 84 -13.48 10.04 3.81
N GLN A 85 -14.80 10.28 3.93
CA GLN A 85 -15.66 9.54 4.87
C GLN A 85 -15.92 8.09 4.44
N ILE A 86 -16.04 7.84 3.13
CA ILE A 86 -16.27 6.50 2.58
C ILE A 86 -15.03 5.63 2.75
N ILE A 87 -13.87 6.13 2.28
CA ILE A 87 -12.58 5.44 2.27
C ILE A 87 -11.88 5.68 3.61
N HIS A 88 -12.50 5.21 4.69
CA HIS A 88 -11.98 5.43 6.04
C HIS A 88 -10.94 4.38 6.43
N GLY A 89 -9.77 4.84 6.93
CA GLY A 89 -8.66 3.97 7.29
C GLY A 89 -9.00 2.91 8.35
N ASP A 90 -9.82 3.25 9.35
CA ASP A 90 -10.25 2.27 10.36
C ASP A 90 -11.00 1.08 9.73
N LYS A 91 -11.84 1.34 8.70
CA LYS A 91 -12.64 0.29 8.07
C LYS A 91 -11.76 -0.66 7.25
N ILE A 92 -10.85 -0.13 6.42
CA ILE A 92 -10.02 -0.98 5.56
C ILE A 92 -9.06 -1.85 6.39
N VAL A 93 -8.49 -1.31 7.46
CA VAL A 93 -7.62 -2.07 8.38
C VAL A 93 -8.41 -3.18 9.07
N GLN A 94 -9.62 -2.87 9.56
CA GLN A 94 -10.46 -3.84 10.26
C GLN A 94 -11.01 -4.94 9.32
N GLU A 95 -11.39 -4.59 8.09
CA GLU A 95 -12.04 -5.53 7.16
C GLU A 95 -11.04 -6.39 6.37
N LEU A 96 -9.92 -5.83 5.91
CA LEU A 96 -8.95 -6.55 5.09
C LEU A 96 -7.79 -7.14 5.89
N GLY A 97 -7.38 -6.51 7.00
CA GLY A 97 -6.23 -6.97 7.81
C GLY A 97 -4.95 -7.17 6.98
N GLY A 98 -4.18 -8.22 7.31
CA GLY A 98 -2.94 -8.58 6.62
C GLY A 98 -1.75 -7.70 7.05
N GLU A 99 -0.93 -7.28 6.09
CA GLU A 99 0.22 -6.37 6.32
C GLU A 99 -0.21 -4.93 6.66
N ARG A 100 -1.51 -4.65 6.67
CA ARG A 100 -2.07 -3.35 7.04
C ARG A 100 -1.92 -3.16 8.55
N GLY A 101 -0.87 -2.45 8.96
CA GLY A 101 -0.52 -2.23 10.36
C GLY A 101 -1.51 -1.33 11.11
N GLU A 102 -1.26 -0.02 11.12
CA GLU A 102 -2.07 0.96 11.84
C GLU A 102 -2.66 2.00 10.88
N VAL A 103 -3.78 2.60 11.29
CA VAL A 103 -4.42 3.65 10.52
C VAL A 103 -3.52 4.87 10.44
N ALA A 104 -3.16 5.24 9.21
CA ALA A 104 -2.36 6.42 8.93
C ALA A 104 -3.17 7.68 9.27
N LYS A 105 -2.80 8.33 10.38
CA LYS A 105 -3.38 9.63 10.76
C LYS A 105 -2.75 10.80 10.02
N LYS A 106 -1.60 10.59 9.38
CA LYS A 106 -0.74 11.63 8.79
C LYS A 106 -0.01 11.08 7.57
N LEU A 107 0.03 11.84 6.48
CA LEU A 107 0.87 11.55 5.31
C LEU A 107 2.35 11.91 5.57
N ILE A 108 2.55 13.04 6.24
CA ILE A 108 3.83 13.58 6.73
C ILE A 108 3.54 14.01 8.18
N LEU A 109 4.51 13.91 9.10
CA LEU A 109 4.45 14.43 10.49
C LEU A 109 4.18 15.96 10.53
N ALA A 110 3.00 16.40 10.09
CA ALA A 110 2.56 17.77 10.04
C ALA A 110 1.16 17.89 10.65
N ASN A 111 0.82 19.11 11.04
CA ASN A 111 -0.27 19.44 11.96
C ASN A 111 -1.61 18.84 11.57
N GLU A 112 -2.28 18.29 12.58
CA GLU A 112 -3.59 17.66 12.47
C GLU A 112 -4.65 18.71 12.11
N ARG A 113 -5.32 18.52 10.98
CA ARG A 113 -6.67 19.06 10.79
C ARG A 113 -7.64 17.93 11.12
N LYS A 114 -8.24 17.97 12.32
CA LYS A 114 -9.42 17.14 12.60
C LYS A 114 -10.56 17.66 11.73
N ILE A 115 -10.85 16.96 10.64
CA ILE A 115 -12.04 17.23 9.84
C ILE A 115 -13.19 16.53 10.55
N GLU A 116 -13.88 17.23 11.46
CA GLU A 116 -15.16 16.76 11.99
C GLU A 116 -16.23 16.96 10.91
N ILE A 117 -16.40 15.95 10.07
CA ILE A 117 -17.45 15.96 9.05
C ILE A 117 -18.72 15.40 9.70
N LYS A 118 -19.62 16.31 10.10
CA LYS A 118 -20.92 15.96 10.73
C LYS A 118 -22.02 15.68 9.71
N GLU A 119 -21.83 16.08 8.46
CA GLU A 119 -22.81 15.87 7.41
C GLU A 119 -22.80 14.41 6.94
N GLU A 120 -23.99 13.91 6.57
CA GLU A 120 -24.18 12.58 6.00
C GLU A 120 -23.56 12.51 4.59
N ILE A 121 -22.92 11.37 4.28
CA ILE A 121 -22.25 11.12 2.99
C ILE A 121 -23.20 11.39 1.81
N GLU A 122 -24.45 10.96 1.89
CA GLU A 122 -25.43 11.18 0.81
C GLU A 122 -25.72 12.65 0.55
N CYS A 123 -25.76 13.48 1.59
CA CYS A 123 -25.97 14.92 1.46
C CYS A 123 -24.78 15.59 0.78
N LEU A 124 -23.56 15.19 1.15
CA LEU A 124 -22.33 15.68 0.51
C LEU A 124 -22.30 15.32 -0.98
N VAL A 125 -22.60 14.06 -1.32
CA VAL A 125 -22.61 13.61 -2.72
C VAL A 125 -23.69 14.34 -3.53
N LYS A 126 -24.92 14.49 -3.01
CA LYS A 126 -26.03 15.18 -3.71
C LYS A 126 -25.75 16.66 -3.97
N ARG A 127 -25.02 17.34 -3.09
CA ARG A 127 -24.66 18.76 -3.22
C ARG A 127 -23.41 18.98 -4.06
N SER A 128 -22.65 17.93 -4.30
CA SER A 128 -21.42 18.00 -5.09
C SER A 128 -21.68 18.08 -6.59
N THR A 129 -20.62 18.31 -7.36
CA THR A 129 -20.63 18.28 -8.82
C THR A 129 -20.56 16.86 -9.41
N TYR A 130 -20.68 15.81 -8.59
CA TYR A 130 -20.68 14.43 -9.06
C TYR A 130 -22.01 14.04 -9.72
N HIS A 131 -21.95 13.72 -11.02
CA HIS A 131 -23.14 13.39 -11.82
C HIS A 131 -23.17 11.91 -12.24
N HIS A 132 -22.83 10.99 -11.34
CA HIS A 132 -22.83 9.53 -11.59
C HIS A 132 -21.84 9.08 -12.69
N GLU A 133 -20.81 9.90 -12.96
CA GLU A 133 -19.73 9.54 -13.88
C GLU A 133 -18.85 8.43 -13.31
N VAL A 134 -18.18 7.70 -14.18
CA VAL A 134 -17.31 6.59 -13.77
C VAL A 134 -15.92 7.12 -13.41
N LEU A 135 -15.54 6.96 -12.16
CA LEU A 135 -14.22 7.30 -11.66
C LEU A 135 -13.23 6.18 -11.97
N GLN A 136 -12.03 6.56 -12.40
CA GLN A 136 -10.98 5.61 -12.73
C GLN A 136 -9.97 5.58 -11.59
N LEU A 137 -9.86 4.43 -10.92
CA LEU A 137 -8.88 4.18 -9.86
C LEU A 137 -7.69 3.43 -10.46
N TYR A 138 -6.50 3.99 -10.30
CA TYR A 138 -5.25 3.40 -10.78
C TYR A 138 -4.41 2.95 -9.60
N THR A 139 -3.90 1.73 -9.64
CA THR A 139 -3.00 1.20 -8.62
C THR A 139 -2.05 0.17 -9.23
N PHE A 140 -1.09 -0.31 -8.45
CA PHE A 140 -0.18 -1.37 -8.90
C PHE A 140 -0.86 -2.74 -8.89
N THR A 141 -0.31 -3.70 -9.64
CA THR A 141 -0.80 -5.09 -9.72
C THR A 141 -0.43 -5.95 -8.50
N GLY A 142 0.04 -5.35 -7.40
CA GLY A 142 0.32 -6.06 -6.14
C GLY A 142 -0.97 -6.63 -5.57
N GLN A 143 -0.91 -7.78 -4.88
CA GLN A 143 -2.12 -8.43 -4.36
C GLN A 143 -2.84 -7.52 -3.35
N ASP A 144 -2.09 -6.95 -2.42
CA ASP A 144 -2.53 -5.94 -1.45
C ASP A 144 -3.18 -4.73 -2.13
N HIS A 145 -2.56 -4.21 -3.18
CA HIS A 145 -3.07 -3.08 -3.95
C HIS A 145 -4.37 -3.39 -4.70
N VAL A 146 -4.49 -4.61 -5.26
CA VAL A 146 -5.70 -5.08 -5.94
C VAL A 146 -6.84 -5.26 -4.95
N GLU A 147 -6.57 -5.86 -3.79
CA GLU A 147 -7.54 -6.02 -2.70
C GLU A 147 -8.06 -4.65 -2.21
N ASP A 148 -7.15 -3.69 -2.00
CA ASP A 148 -7.51 -2.33 -1.58
C ASP A 148 -8.41 -1.64 -2.61
N ALA A 149 -8.07 -1.73 -3.91
CA ALA A 149 -8.86 -1.13 -4.98
C ALA A 149 -10.26 -1.77 -5.12
N GLN A 150 -10.35 -3.09 -4.98
CA GLN A 150 -11.63 -3.81 -4.98
C GLN A 150 -12.49 -3.41 -3.77
N TRP A 151 -11.86 -3.24 -2.61
CA TRP A 151 -12.54 -2.77 -1.41
C TRP A 151 -13.08 -1.34 -1.58
N ILE A 152 -12.26 -0.42 -2.08
CA ILE A 152 -12.66 0.97 -2.38
C ILE A 152 -13.85 0.99 -3.35
N GLN A 153 -13.78 0.21 -4.43
CA GLN A 153 -14.86 0.11 -5.41
C GLN A 153 -16.17 -0.32 -4.74
N LYS A 154 -16.13 -1.35 -3.90
CA LYS A 154 -17.30 -1.87 -3.17
C LYS A 154 -17.86 -0.85 -2.18
N GLU A 155 -17.02 -0.15 -1.43
CA GLU A 155 -17.46 0.86 -0.47
C GLU A 155 -18.09 2.08 -1.16
N CYS A 156 -17.49 2.56 -2.25
CA CYS A 156 -18.05 3.63 -3.07
C CYS A 156 -19.41 3.26 -3.67
N ALA A 157 -19.57 2.01 -4.12
CA ALA A 157 -20.82 1.53 -4.72
C ALA A 157 -22.03 1.63 -3.78
N LYS A 158 -21.83 1.50 -2.45
CA LYS A 158 -22.91 1.65 -1.45
C LYS A 158 -23.59 3.02 -1.49
N TYR A 159 -22.89 4.05 -1.97
CA TYR A 159 -23.36 5.43 -2.07
C TYR A 159 -23.65 5.87 -3.50
N GLY A 160 -23.75 4.92 -4.44
CA GLY A 160 -24.00 5.21 -5.86
C GLY A 160 -22.80 5.79 -6.62
N ILE A 161 -21.60 5.72 -6.03
CA ILE A 161 -20.37 6.17 -6.68
C ILE A 161 -19.80 5.03 -7.53
N ARG A 162 -19.60 5.28 -8.83
CA ARG A 162 -19.11 4.28 -9.78
C ARG A 162 -17.60 4.41 -9.90
N VAL A 163 -16.89 3.34 -9.54
CA VAL A 163 -15.42 3.28 -9.63
C VAL A 163 -15.03 2.08 -10.49
N GLU A 164 -14.10 2.28 -11.41
CA GLU A 164 -13.46 1.24 -12.22
C GLU A 164 -11.98 1.15 -11.87
N ASN A 165 -11.52 -0.07 -11.61
CA ASN A 165 -10.15 -0.35 -11.23
C ASN A 165 -9.30 -0.64 -12.47
N ASN A 166 -8.15 0.03 -12.56
CA ASN A 166 -7.15 -0.14 -13.60
C ASN A 166 -5.83 -0.57 -12.94
N PHE A 167 -5.26 -1.67 -13.44
CA PHE A 167 -4.05 -2.31 -12.93
C PHE A 167 -3.00 -2.44 -14.03
#